data_AF-A0A265Q4D0-F1
#
_entry.id   AF-A0A265Q4D0-F1
#
_cell.length_a   1.000
_cell.length_b   1.000
_cell.length_c   1.000
_cell.angle_alpha   90.00
_cell.angle_beta   90.00
_cell.angle_gamma   90.00
#
_symmetry.space_group_name_H-M   'P 1'
#
loop_
_entity.id
_entity.type
_entity.pdbx_description
1 polymer ?
#
loop_
_entity_poly.entity_id
_entity_poly.type
_entity_poly.pdbx_seq_one_letter_code
_entity_poly.pdbx_strand_id
1 'polypeptide(L)'
;MEAGYDLEKDVTILEFKKPSEVLEAVKSGNADIGIGTNSTYLQSLEAGLKTIAWSNDFWDPVHVCCRPVANTTWINENRDAVKAFLRSYIRAEKVLSEDPEYAVQLNMKYLELDEENARTMLLETNQIFDTDPKSDGVRYMWDRLIDMKYIDPADIDVNDHINIKIYKEALDELTAENPGDSFYKELQEKFINYNSEALN
;
A
#
# COMPACT_ATOMS: atom_id res chain seq x y z
N MET A 1 4.03 18.94 11.29
CA MET A 1 5.09 18.82 12.33
C MET A 1 6.49 18.84 11.74
N GLU A 2 6.89 17.92 10.87
CA GLU A 2 8.25 17.90 10.30
C GLU A 2 8.59 19.17 9.49
N ALA A 3 7.61 19.68 8.74
CA ALA A 3 7.71 20.96 8.03
C ALA A 3 7.43 22.20 8.92
N GLY A 4 7.28 22.03 10.24
CA GLY A 4 7.05 23.12 11.20
C GLY A 4 5.60 23.58 11.38
N TYR A 5 4.64 23.02 10.64
CA TYR A 5 3.22 23.35 10.79
C TYR A 5 2.53 22.60 11.95
N ASP A 6 1.64 23.31 12.63
CA ASP A 6 0.74 22.84 13.68
C ASP A 6 -0.64 22.50 13.07
N LEU A 7 -1.02 21.23 13.11
CA LEU A 7 -2.25 20.73 12.49
C LEU A 7 -3.53 21.27 13.13
N GLU A 8 -3.47 21.77 14.37
CA GLU A 8 -4.63 22.35 15.07
C GLU A 8 -4.76 23.86 14.82
N LYS A 9 -3.72 24.53 14.33
CA LYS A 9 -3.69 26.00 14.18
C LYS A 9 -3.52 26.49 12.75
N ASP A 10 -2.70 25.80 11.97
CA ASP A 10 -2.26 26.29 10.66
C ASP A 10 -3.13 25.76 9.51
N VAL A 11 -3.99 24.77 9.77
CA VAL A 11 -4.87 24.14 8.78
C VAL A 11 -6.27 23.90 9.36
N THR A 12 -7.25 23.74 8.46
CA THR A 12 -8.57 23.19 8.81
C THR A 12 -8.69 21.81 8.19
N ILE A 13 -8.82 20.77 9.02
CA ILE A 13 -8.99 19.40 8.55
C ILE A 13 -10.48 19.13 8.36
N LEU A 14 -10.86 18.72 7.15
CA LEU A 14 -12.21 18.30 6.80
C LEU A 14 -12.21 16.79 6.58
N GLU A 15 -13.00 16.06 7.36
CA GLU A 15 -13.14 14.61 7.23
C GLU A 15 -14.38 14.24 6.40
N PHE A 16 -14.17 13.38 5.42
CA PHE A 16 -15.21 12.88 4.53
C PHE A 16 -15.26 11.35 4.57
N LYS A 17 -16.44 10.79 4.31
CA LYS A 17 -16.62 9.33 4.34
C LYS A 17 -16.24 8.68 3.03
N LYS A 18 -16.34 9.42 1.92
CA LYS A 18 -16.09 8.91 0.57
C LYS A 18 -15.01 9.73 -0.12
N PRO A 19 -14.09 9.09 -0.85
CA PRO A 19 -13.12 9.79 -1.69
C PRO A 19 -13.76 10.78 -2.68
N SER A 20 -14.94 10.46 -3.22
CA SER A 20 -15.67 11.34 -4.12
C SER A 20 -16.09 12.67 -3.47
N GLU A 21 -16.35 12.67 -2.15
CA GLU A 21 -16.69 13.89 -1.41
C GLU A 21 -15.46 14.79 -1.22
N VAL A 22 -14.27 14.19 -1.02
CA VAL A 22 -12.99 14.92 -0.99
C VAL A 22 -12.75 15.60 -2.34
N LEU A 23 -12.95 14.87 -3.45
CA LEU A 23 -12.79 15.41 -4.80
C LEU A 23 -13.70 16.63 -5.04
N GLU A 24 -14.99 16.53 -4.69
CA GLU A 24 -15.93 17.62 -4.88
C GLU A 24 -15.64 18.81 -3.94
N ALA A 25 -15.14 18.58 -2.72
CA ALA A 25 -14.72 19.66 -1.83
C ALA A 25 -13.57 20.48 -2.42
N VAL A 26 -12.57 19.83 -3.02
CA VAL A 26 -11.46 20.52 -3.70
C VAL A 26 -11.95 21.24 -4.95
N LYS A 27 -12.72 20.56 -5.80
CA LYS A 27 -13.26 21.12 -7.04
C LYS A 27 -14.14 22.35 -6.82
N SER A 28 -14.90 22.38 -5.73
CA SER A 28 -15.77 23.51 -5.38
C SER A 28 -15.03 24.67 -4.68
N GLY A 29 -13.74 24.50 -4.34
CA GLY A 29 -12.96 25.47 -3.58
C GLY A 29 -13.32 25.50 -2.09
N ASN A 30 -14.05 24.51 -1.59
CA ASN A 30 -14.34 24.35 -0.16
C ASN A 30 -13.13 23.79 0.62
N ALA A 31 -12.19 23.13 -0.08
CA ALA A 31 -10.91 22.69 0.44
C ALA A 31 -9.79 23.07 -0.54
N ASP A 32 -8.65 23.51 -0.03
CA ASP A 32 -7.49 23.85 -0.87
C ASP A 32 -6.76 22.61 -1.40
N ILE A 33 -6.71 21.55 -0.58
CA ILE A 33 -6.01 20.29 -0.84
C ILE A 33 -6.88 19.13 -0.37
N GLY A 34 -6.89 18.03 -1.12
CA GLY A 34 -7.55 16.79 -0.75
C GLY A 34 -6.58 15.60 -0.81
N ILE A 35 -6.68 14.69 0.17
CA ILE A 35 -5.97 13.40 0.12
C ILE A 35 -6.79 12.48 -0.79
N GLY A 36 -6.34 12.35 -2.03
CA GLY A 36 -6.98 11.49 -3.03
C GLY A 36 -6.66 10.01 -2.85
N THR A 37 -7.54 9.15 -3.35
CA THR A 37 -7.31 7.71 -3.50
C THR A 37 -7.31 7.32 -4.97
N ASN A 38 -6.73 6.16 -5.29
CA ASN A 38 -6.65 5.70 -6.68
C ASN A 38 -8.04 5.62 -7.35
N SER A 39 -9.08 5.25 -6.60
CA SER A 39 -10.47 5.17 -7.09
C SER A 39 -11.05 6.49 -7.64
N THR A 40 -10.46 7.63 -7.30
CA THR A 40 -10.91 8.97 -7.78
C THR A 40 -9.88 9.65 -8.67
N TYR A 41 -8.76 8.99 -8.98
CA TYR A 41 -7.65 9.60 -9.70
C TYR A 41 -8.07 10.11 -11.08
N LEU A 42 -8.69 9.26 -11.90
CA LEU A 42 -9.17 9.64 -13.24
C LEU A 42 -10.19 10.79 -13.18
N GLN A 43 -11.11 10.76 -12.21
CA GLN A 43 -12.10 11.82 -12.01
C GLN A 43 -11.43 13.16 -11.62
N SER A 44 -10.31 13.09 -10.88
CA SER A 44 -9.55 14.30 -10.52
C SER A 44 -8.89 14.94 -11.75
N LEU A 45 -8.38 14.14 -12.68
CA LEU A 45 -7.82 14.61 -13.95
C LEU A 45 -8.91 15.24 -14.84
N GLU A 46 -10.06 14.58 -14.95
CA GLU A 46 -11.22 15.09 -15.70
C GLU A 46 -11.72 16.42 -15.11
N ALA A 47 -11.68 16.56 -13.78
CA ALA A 47 -12.02 17.80 -13.09
C ALA A 47 -10.96 18.92 -13.24
N GLY A 48 -9.85 18.66 -13.93
CA GLY A 48 -8.77 19.62 -14.14
C GLY A 48 -7.91 19.88 -12.89
N LEU A 49 -8.01 19.00 -11.89
CA LEU A 49 -7.16 19.07 -10.69
C LEU A 49 -5.76 18.55 -11.00
N LYS A 50 -4.81 18.91 -10.13
CA LYS A 50 -3.40 18.51 -10.27
C LYS A 50 -2.93 17.78 -9.03
N THR A 51 -2.26 16.66 -9.23
CA THR A 51 -1.51 16.00 -8.16
C THR A 51 -0.28 16.83 -7.82
N ILE A 52 -0.18 17.26 -6.55
CA ILE A 52 0.94 18.08 -6.07
C ILE A 52 2.06 17.25 -5.42
N ALA A 53 1.74 16.05 -4.94
CA ALA A 53 2.66 15.10 -4.35
C ALA A 53 2.00 13.71 -4.25
N TRP A 54 2.83 12.67 -4.12
CA TRP A 54 2.39 11.31 -3.81
C TRP A 54 2.82 10.90 -2.40
N SER A 55 2.06 10.03 -1.74
CA SER A 55 2.35 9.65 -0.35
C SER A 55 3.70 8.94 -0.19
N ASN A 56 4.15 8.21 -1.21
CA ASN A 56 5.46 7.56 -1.24
C ASN A 56 6.62 8.56 -1.41
N ASP A 57 6.38 9.78 -1.91
CA ASP A 57 7.42 10.83 -1.95
C ASP A 57 7.86 11.25 -0.54
N PHE A 58 7.04 11.01 0.48
CA PHE A 58 7.30 11.42 1.86
C PHE A 58 7.85 10.29 2.73
N TRP A 59 7.40 9.06 2.52
CA TRP A 59 7.63 7.95 3.45
C TRP A 59 8.42 6.78 2.83
N ASP A 60 8.94 6.89 1.61
CA ASP A 60 9.84 5.88 1.04
C ASP A 60 11.18 5.78 1.79
N PRO A 61 11.77 4.57 1.91
CA PRO A 61 11.32 3.31 1.32
C PRO A 61 10.30 2.53 2.17
N VAL A 62 9.89 3.07 3.31
CA VAL A 62 9.01 2.41 4.29
C VAL A 62 7.53 2.72 4.08
N HIS A 63 7.16 3.38 2.97
CA HIS A 63 5.78 3.70 2.69
C HIS A 63 4.94 2.43 2.57
N VAL A 64 3.85 2.39 3.34
CA VAL A 64 2.84 1.32 3.32
C VAL A 64 1.48 1.90 2.98
N CYS A 65 0.72 1.15 2.17
CA CYS A 65 -0.66 1.47 1.83
C CYS A 65 -1.56 0.31 2.30
N CYS A 66 -2.28 -0.35 1.40
CA CYS A 66 -3.13 -1.48 1.74
C CYS A 66 -2.31 -2.72 2.10
N ARG A 67 -2.69 -3.40 3.19
CA ARG A 67 -2.14 -4.68 3.62
C ARG A 67 -3.26 -5.68 3.91
N PRO A 68 -3.13 -6.95 3.49
CA PRO A 68 -4.13 -7.96 3.78
C PRO A 68 -4.15 -8.25 5.29
N VAL A 69 -5.35 -8.28 5.87
CA VAL A 69 -5.57 -8.58 7.29
C VAL A 69 -6.64 -9.64 7.44
N ALA A 70 -6.48 -10.50 8.44
CA ALA A 70 -7.46 -11.51 8.82
C ALA A 70 -7.34 -11.82 10.31
N ASN A 71 -8.38 -12.43 10.88
CA ASN A 71 -8.38 -12.83 12.29
C ASN A 71 -7.26 -13.84 12.57
N THR A 72 -6.50 -13.63 13.65
CA THR A 72 -5.40 -14.52 14.05
C THR A 72 -5.82 -15.99 14.18
N THR A 73 -6.98 -16.24 14.79
CA THR A 73 -7.54 -17.60 14.91
C THR A 73 -7.74 -18.25 13.54
N TRP A 74 -8.33 -17.51 12.60
CA TRP A 74 -8.58 -18.03 11.26
C TRP A 74 -7.27 -18.29 10.51
N ILE A 75 -6.28 -17.40 10.62
CA ILE A 75 -4.95 -17.59 10.02
C ILE A 75 -4.29 -18.86 10.56
N ASN A 76 -4.35 -19.08 11.87
CA ASN A 76 -3.74 -20.25 12.50
C ASN A 76 -4.41 -21.56 12.07
N GLU A 77 -5.74 -21.57 11.97
CA GLU A 77 -6.51 -22.73 11.50
C GLU A 77 -6.35 -23.00 9.99
N ASN A 78 -6.00 -21.98 9.20
CA ASN A 78 -5.95 -22.05 7.74
C ASN A 78 -4.55 -21.73 7.18
N ARG A 79 -3.49 -22.01 7.94
CA ARG A 79 -2.11 -21.62 7.61
C ARG A 79 -1.69 -22.00 6.19
N ASP A 80 -2.00 -23.21 5.75
CA ASP A 80 -1.62 -23.68 4.41
C ASP A 80 -2.35 -22.91 3.30
N ALA A 81 -3.63 -22.58 3.50
CA ALA A 81 -4.39 -21.76 2.58
C ALA A 81 -3.84 -20.33 2.52
N VAL A 82 -3.48 -19.76 3.68
CA VAL A 82 -2.84 -18.44 3.77
C VAL A 82 -1.51 -18.43 3.04
N LYS A 83 -0.66 -19.45 3.25
CA LYS A 83 0.62 -19.56 2.54
C LYS A 83 0.42 -19.71 1.04
N ALA A 84 -0.53 -20.53 0.60
CA ALA A 84 -0.86 -20.67 -0.82
C ALA A 84 -1.36 -19.35 -1.45
N PHE A 85 -2.15 -18.57 -0.71
CA PHE A 85 -2.56 -17.23 -1.11
C PHE A 85 -1.35 -16.31 -1.25
N LEU A 86 -0.47 -16.23 -0.25
CA LEU A 86 0.72 -15.37 -0.29
C LEU A 86 1.67 -15.76 -1.43
N ARG A 87 1.86 -17.07 -1.69
CA ARG A 87 2.61 -17.54 -2.86
C ARG A 87 2.00 -17.06 -4.17
N SER A 88 0.68 -17.10 -4.28
CA SER A 88 -0.04 -16.61 -5.47
C SER A 88 0.08 -15.08 -5.59
N TYR A 89 0.09 -14.38 -4.47
CA TYR A 89 0.23 -12.92 -4.41
C TYR A 89 1.61 -12.48 -4.89
N ILE A 90 2.68 -13.07 -4.37
CA ILE A 90 4.07 -12.85 -4.82
C ILE A 90 4.21 -13.12 -6.32
N ARG A 91 3.62 -14.22 -6.82
CA ARG A 91 3.64 -14.54 -8.26
C ARG A 91 2.88 -13.52 -9.10
N ALA A 92 1.82 -12.91 -8.57
CA ALA A 92 1.09 -11.87 -9.26
C ALA A 92 1.91 -10.58 -9.39
N GLU A 93 2.68 -10.20 -8.36
CA GLU A 93 3.66 -9.10 -8.46
C GLU A 93 4.71 -9.38 -9.53
N LYS A 94 5.24 -10.62 -9.57
CA LYS A 94 6.17 -11.04 -10.62
C LYS A 94 5.57 -10.86 -12.02
N VAL A 95 4.32 -11.31 -12.22
CA VAL A 95 3.63 -11.16 -13.51
C VAL A 95 3.46 -9.68 -13.89
N LEU A 96 3.09 -8.80 -12.95
CA LEU A 96 3.01 -7.37 -13.22
C LEU A 96 4.37 -6.79 -13.65
N SER A 97 5.46 -7.23 -13.01
CA SER A 97 6.82 -6.79 -13.33
C SER A 97 7.31 -7.28 -14.70
N GLU A 98 7.03 -8.55 -15.04
CA GLU A 98 7.56 -9.19 -16.25
C GLU A 98 6.65 -9.07 -17.47
N ASP A 99 5.34 -8.93 -17.27
CA ASP A 99 4.32 -8.82 -18.31
C ASP A 99 3.28 -7.73 -17.94
N PRO A 100 3.69 -6.44 -17.92
CA PRO A 100 2.80 -5.34 -17.59
C PRO A 100 1.63 -5.21 -18.56
N GLU A 101 1.79 -5.66 -19.81
CA GLU A 101 0.75 -5.62 -20.84
C GLU A 101 -0.39 -6.59 -20.56
N TYR A 102 -0.05 -7.81 -20.12
CA TYR A 102 -1.06 -8.73 -19.60
C TYR A 102 -1.78 -8.15 -18.38
N ALA A 103 -1.05 -7.49 -17.48
CA ALA A 103 -1.66 -6.85 -16.31
C ALA A 103 -2.62 -5.69 -16.68
N VAL A 104 -2.33 -4.93 -17.75
CA VAL A 104 -3.25 -3.92 -18.32
C VAL A 104 -4.54 -4.58 -18.80
N GLN A 105 -4.47 -5.70 -19.53
CA GLN A 105 -5.67 -6.42 -19.99
C GLN A 105 -6.55 -6.90 -18.84
N LEU A 106 -5.94 -7.36 -17.73
CA LEU A 106 -6.67 -7.71 -16.53
C LEU A 106 -7.31 -6.48 -15.86
N ASN A 107 -6.60 -5.35 -15.80
CA ASN A 107 -7.15 -4.11 -15.26
C ASN A 107 -8.36 -3.64 -16.07
N MET A 108 -8.28 -3.62 -17.41
CA MET A 108 -9.42 -3.29 -18.28
C MET A 108 -10.62 -4.19 -17.97
N LYS A 109 -10.40 -5.50 -17.86
CA LYS A 109 -11.46 -6.49 -17.64
C LYS A 109 -12.12 -6.35 -16.27
N TYR A 110 -11.33 -6.21 -15.20
CA TYR A 110 -11.85 -6.27 -13.83
C TYR A 110 -12.25 -4.92 -13.26
N LEU A 111 -11.69 -3.82 -13.78
CA LEU A 111 -12.05 -2.45 -13.40
C LEU A 111 -12.97 -1.77 -14.42
N GLU A 112 -13.32 -2.47 -15.51
CA GLU A 112 -14.19 -1.97 -16.58
C GLU A 112 -13.68 -0.65 -17.20
N LEU A 113 -12.36 -0.54 -17.35
CA LEU A 113 -11.66 0.62 -17.93
C LEU A 113 -11.32 0.37 -19.40
N ASP A 114 -11.28 1.43 -20.20
CA ASP A 114 -10.60 1.40 -21.50
C ASP A 114 -9.08 1.24 -21.33
N GLU A 115 -8.38 0.96 -22.43
CA GLU A 115 -6.95 0.67 -22.40
C GLU A 115 -6.13 1.87 -21.89
N GLU A 116 -6.48 3.08 -22.30
CA GLU A 116 -5.77 4.31 -21.91
C GLU A 116 -5.87 4.53 -20.39
N ASN A 117 -7.08 4.44 -19.84
CA ASN A 117 -7.32 4.60 -18.41
C ASN A 117 -6.72 3.45 -17.60
N ALA A 118 -6.77 2.21 -18.10
CA ALA A 118 -6.13 1.07 -17.44
C ALA A 118 -4.61 1.22 -17.38
N ARG A 119 -3.97 1.65 -18.47
CA ARG A 119 -2.53 1.95 -18.51
C ARG A 119 -2.16 3.09 -17.57
N THR A 120 -2.91 4.19 -17.65
CA THR A 120 -2.68 5.36 -16.80
C THR A 120 -2.64 4.94 -15.33
N MET A 121 -3.69 4.25 -14.88
CA MET A 121 -3.84 3.81 -13.49
C MET A 121 -2.76 2.83 -13.03
N LEU A 122 -2.40 1.87 -13.89
CA LEU A 122 -1.51 0.77 -13.52
C LEU A 122 -0.02 1.10 -13.67
N LEU A 123 0.35 1.82 -14.72
CA LEU A 123 1.74 1.96 -15.18
C LEU A 123 2.27 3.39 -15.12
N GLU A 124 1.39 4.40 -15.15
CA GLU A 124 1.81 5.80 -15.28
C GLU A 124 1.60 6.61 -13.99
N THR A 125 0.87 6.07 -13.02
CA THR A 125 0.81 6.64 -11.67
C THR A 125 2.06 6.30 -10.85
N ASN A 126 2.25 6.98 -9.72
CA ASN A 126 3.32 6.65 -8.77
C ASN A 126 2.97 5.44 -7.87
N GLN A 127 1.99 4.63 -8.27
CA GLN A 127 1.54 3.51 -7.46
C GLN A 127 2.53 2.36 -7.54
N ILE A 128 3.02 1.93 -6.37
CA ILE A 128 3.92 0.79 -6.24
C ILE A 128 3.11 -0.42 -5.73
N PHE A 129 3.00 -1.46 -6.54
CA PHE A 129 2.39 -2.72 -6.18
C PHE A 129 3.46 -3.67 -5.64
N ASP A 130 3.56 -3.73 -4.31
CA ASP A 130 4.56 -4.53 -3.61
C ASP A 130 3.85 -5.47 -2.63
N THR A 131 4.19 -6.76 -2.70
CA THR A 131 3.63 -7.81 -1.84
C THR A 131 4.38 -7.98 -0.53
N ASP A 132 5.55 -7.34 -0.39
CA ASP A 132 6.32 -7.36 0.84
C ASP A 132 5.51 -6.78 2.01
N PRO A 133 5.49 -7.46 3.18
CA PRO A 133 4.74 -6.97 4.32
C PRO A 133 5.16 -5.57 4.76
N LYS A 134 6.44 -5.20 4.59
CA LYS A 134 7.08 -3.97 5.05
C LYS A 134 6.73 -3.64 6.49
N SER A 135 7.01 -4.56 7.41
CA SER A 135 6.65 -4.38 8.82
C SER A 135 7.21 -3.11 9.43
N ASP A 136 8.38 -2.65 8.98
CA ASP A 136 8.98 -1.41 9.49
C ASP A 136 8.17 -0.19 9.07
N GLY A 137 7.60 -0.23 7.87
CA GLY A 137 6.65 0.75 7.39
C GLY A 137 5.34 0.76 8.15
N VAL A 138 4.82 -0.42 8.51
CA VAL A 138 3.62 -0.53 9.35
C VAL A 138 3.87 0.08 10.74
N ARG A 139 5.02 -0.22 11.35
CA ARG A 139 5.42 0.39 12.64
C ARG A 139 5.58 1.91 12.51
N TYR A 140 6.25 2.37 11.46
CA TYR A 140 6.41 3.79 11.20
C TYR A 140 5.06 4.50 11.04
N MET A 141 4.13 3.93 10.27
CA MET A 141 2.79 4.50 10.10
C MET A 141 2.01 4.55 11.42
N TRP A 142 2.08 3.48 12.23
CA TRP A 142 1.45 3.44 13.55
C TRP A 142 1.95 4.58 14.45
N ASP A 143 3.27 4.76 14.55
CA ASP A 143 3.86 5.84 15.35
C ASP A 143 3.44 7.23 14.85
N ARG A 144 3.38 7.44 13.53
CA ARG A 144 2.90 8.71 12.94
C ARG A 144 1.44 9.00 13.27
N LEU A 145 0.57 8.00 13.26
CA LEU A 145 -0.84 8.19 13.63
C LEU A 145 -1.00 8.57 15.11
N ILE A 146 -0.16 8.03 15.99
CA ILE A 146 -0.11 8.42 17.41
C ILE A 146 0.41 9.85 17.55
N ASP A 147 1.50 10.18 16.87
CA ASP A 147 2.11 11.52 16.91
C ASP A 147 1.13 12.60 16.43
N MET A 148 0.33 12.27 15.42
CA MET A 148 -0.75 13.13 14.90
C MET A 148 -1.99 13.17 15.82
N LYS A 149 -2.00 12.40 16.91
CA LYS A 149 -3.15 12.18 17.80
C LYS A 149 -4.39 11.67 17.07
N TYR A 150 -4.20 11.04 15.92
CA TYR A 150 -5.29 10.48 15.11
C TYR A 150 -5.80 9.18 15.73
N ILE A 151 -4.93 8.47 16.45
CA ILE A 151 -5.27 7.31 17.26
C ILE A 151 -4.73 7.47 18.68
N ASP A 152 -5.44 6.88 19.65
CA ASP A 152 -4.91 6.61 20.98
C ASP A 152 -4.50 5.13 21.01
N PRO A 153 -3.21 4.81 21.20
CA PRO A 153 -2.76 3.43 21.19
C PRO A 153 -3.31 2.60 22.35
N ALA A 154 -3.72 3.25 23.46
CA ALA A 154 -4.08 2.57 24.71
C ALA A 154 -3.05 1.48 25.07
N ASP A 155 -3.48 0.21 25.15
CA ASP A 155 -2.63 -0.95 25.47
C ASP A 155 -2.27 -1.78 24.21
N ILE A 156 -2.49 -1.26 22.99
CA ILE A 156 -2.24 -1.99 21.75
C ILE A 156 -0.75 -1.96 21.41
N ASP A 157 -0.13 -3.13 21.34
CA ASP A 157 1.17 -3.31 20.69
C ASP A 157 0.96 -3.69 19.21
N VAL A 158 1.39 -2.81 18.30
CA VAL A 158 1.30 -3.05 16.85
C VAL A 158 2.02 -4.33 16.41
N ASN A 159 3.06 -4.76 17.15
CA ASN A 159 3.83 -5.95 16.81
C ASN A 159 3.01 -7.24 16.92
N ASP A 160 2.03 -7.29 17.82
CA ASP A 160 1.11 -8.43 17.97
C ASP A 160 0.19 -8.62 16.77
N HIS A 161 0.10 -7.60 15.91
CA HIS A 161 -0.77 -7.56 14.75
C HIS A 161 -0.02 -7.69 13.41
N ILE A 162 1.31 -7.91 13.44
CA ILE A 162 2.14 -8.04 12.25
C ILE A 162 2.67 -9.48 12.15
N ASN A 163 2.31 -10.17 11.06
CA ASN A 163 2.79 -11.54 10.79
C ASN A 163 3.56 -11.62 9.47
N ILE A 164 4.88 -11.53 9.55
CA ILE A 164 5.78 -11.67 8.40
C ILE A 164 6.21 -13.12 8.13
N LYS A 165 5.98 -14.03 9.07
CA LYS A 165 6.53 -15.40 9.04
C LYS A 165 5.95 -16.23 7.88
N ILE A 166 4.64 -16.15 7.68
CA ILE A 166 3.98 -16.92 6.60
C ILE A 166 4.41 -16.43 5.23
N TYR A 167 4.59 -15.11 5.08
CA TYR A 167 5.11 -14.52 3.86
C TYR A 167 6.54 -14.99 3.60
N LYS A 168 7.40 -14.96 4.62
CA LYS A 168 8.79 -15.43 4.49
C LYS A 168 8.88 -16.88 4.06
N GLU A 169 8.07 -17.76 4.66
CA GLU A 169 7.98 -19.16 4.25
C GLU A 169 7.52 -19.31 2.79
N ALA A 170 6.50 -18.55 2.37
CA ALA A 170 6.05 -18.54 0.98
C ALA A 170 7.15 -18.10 0.01
N LEU A 171 7.88 -17.03 0.35
CA LEU A 171 8.97 -16.50 -0.45
C LEU A 171 10.16 -17.47 -0.52
N ASP A 172 10.50 -18.11 0.59
CA ASP A 172 11.58 -19.10 0.67
C ASP A 172 11.30 -20.32 -0.21
N GLU A 173 10.08 -20.87 -0.16
CA GLU A 173 9.71 -21.99 -1.02
C GLU A 173 9.75 -21.59 -2.51
N LEU A 174 9.22 -20.42 -2.87
CA LEU A 174 9.27 -19.92 -4.25
C LEU A 174 10.72 -19.70 -4.73
N THR A 175 11.58 -19.18 -3.86
CA THR A 175 13.01 -18.98 -4.17
C THR A 175 13.72 -20.32 -4.36
N ALA A 176 13.45 -21.31 -3.49
CA ALA A 176 14.04 -22.64 -3.58
C ALA A 176 13.61 -23.40 -4.84
N GLU A 177 12.35 -23.24 -5.26
CA GLU A 177 11.83 -23.77 -6.52
C GLU A 177 12.42 -23.07 -7.76
N ASN A 178 12.89 -21.82 -7.61
CA ASN A 178 13.37 -20.97 -8.71
C ASN A 178 14.73 -20.30 -8.40
N PRO A 179 15.81 -21.06 -8.14
CA PRO A 179 17.06 -20.53 -7.58
C PRO A 179 17.82 -19.56 -8.50
N GLY A 180 17.48 -19.51 -9.79
CA GLY A 180 18.09 -18.63 -10.79
C GLY A 180 17.36 -17.30 -10.99
N ASP A 181 16.14 -17.17 -10.50
CA ASP A 181 15.24 -16.06 -10.82
C ASP A 181 15.62 -14.79 -10.02
N SER A 182 15.86 -13.68 -10.71
CA SER A 182 16.28 -12.42 -10.08
C SER A 182 15.15 -11.79 -9.28
N PHE A 183 13.89 -11.94 -9.70
CA PHE A 183 12.75 -11.35 -9.00
C PHE A 183 12.67 -11.85 -7.55
N TYR A 184 12.74 -13.17 -7.34
CA TYR A 184 12.67 -13.72 -5.98
C TYR A 184 13.90 -13.34 -5.14
N LYS A 185 15.08 -13.19 -5.74
CA LYS A 185 16.29 -12.74 -5.02
C LYS A 185 16.17 -11.28 -4.57
N GLU A 186 15.73 -10.40 -5.47
CA GLU A 186 15.48 -8.99 -5.15
C GLU A 186 14.39 -8.87 -4.07
N LEU A 187 13.34 -9.70 -4.13
CA LEU A 187 12.29 -9.70 -3.12
C LEU A 187 12.79 -10.22 -1.75
N GLN A 188 13.73 -11.16 -1.71
CA GLN A 188 14.40 -11.57 -0.46
C GLN A 188 15.23 -10.43 0.14
N GLU A 189 15.95 -9.67 -0.70
CA GLU A 189 16.71 -8.50 -0.25
C GLU A 189 15.77 -7.41 0.30
N LYS A 190 14.68 -7.11 -0.40
CA LYS A 190 13.62 -6.21 0.11
C LYS A 190 13.08 -6.69 1.44
N PHE A 191 12.77 -7.99 1.56
CA PHE A 191 12.24 -8.55 2.80
C PHE A 191 13.19 -8.31 3.97
N ILE A 192 14.49 -8.55 3.80
CA ILE A 192 15.52 -8.32 4.82
C ILE A 192 15.62 -6.83 5.18
N ASN A 193 15.49 -5.93 4.21
CA ASN A 193 15.69 -4.49 4.40
C ASN A 193 14.50 -3.76 5.04
N TYR A 194 13.28 -4.27 4.87
CA TYR A 194 12.04 -3.57 5.28
C TYR A 194 11.20 -4.33 6.30
N ASN A 195 11.67 -5.50 6.71
CA ASN A 195 11.05 -6.27 7.77
C ASN A 195 12.05 -6.55 8.87
N SER A 196 12.56 -5.49 9.49
CA SER A 196 13.29 -5.63 10.73
C SER A 196 12.39 -6.38 11.71
N GLU A 197 12.87 -7.57 12.10
CA GLU A 197 12.35 -8.21 13.28
C GLU A 197 12.47 -7.17 14.41
N ALA A 198 11.44 -7.06 15.24
CA ALA A 198 11.74 -6.80 16.64
C ALA A 198 12.67 -7.96 17.06
N LEU A 199 13.98 -7.75 16.90
CA LEU A 199 15.04 -8.65 17.32
C LEU A 199 15.05 -8.60 18.86
N ASN A 200 14.08 -9.31 19.46
CA ASN A 200 14.07 -9.95 20.77
C ASN A 200 12.82 -10.83 20.90
#